data_AF-A0A842KIZ2-F1
#
_entry.id   AF-A0A842KIZ2-F1
#
_cell.length_a   1.000
_cell.length_b   1.000
_cell.length_c   1.000
_cell.angle_alpha   90.00
_cell.angle_beta   90.00
_cell.angle_gamma   90.00
#
_symmetry.space_group_name_H-M   'P 1'
#
loop_
_entity.id
_entity.type
_entity.pdbx_description
1 polymer ?
#
loop_
_entity_poly.entity_id
_entity_poly.type
_entity_poly.pdbx_seq_one_letter_code
_entity_poly.pdbx_strand_id
1 'polypeptide(L)'
;MVFPADATFTWENNITITHDKVQWVYTEKYTEDNAIIYKQYIDVSLGNGDGFINAWEILKADVKTRSTLQSSILKQMDVIVNSSNGSLQPVVLVNVTSSMSPELLGPVMQMEMIKNIYTANYHMENPLGSDTGSISLIGEGSTPLIINMYIRGISVDSTVGIDNVSVTSSEEMVKIYGNFDYTGKATVFFHFDKSTDYINTVNELSEMNVTSEVSILNEESNQKFSLADRIIFFLDLHKCKIT
;
A
#
# COMPACT_ATOMS: atom_id res chain seq x y z
N MET A 1 17.90 4.10 -28.78
CA MET A 1 18.36 4.17 -27.38
C MET A 1 18.48 2.73 -26.91
N VAL A 2 19.69 2.27 -26.62
CA VAL A 2 19.94 0.92 -26.09
C VAL A 2 20.02 1.10 -24.59
N PHE A 3 19.02 0.62 -23.86
CA PHE A 3 19.05 0.62 -22.41
C PHE A 3 20.10 -0.41 -21.93
N PRO A 4 20.95 -0.08 -20.94
CA PRO A 4 21.79 -1.06 -20.28
C PRO A 4 20.92 -2.13 -19.63
N ALA A 5 21.41 -3.37 -19.65
CA ALA A 5 20.65 -4.56 -19.25
C ALA A 5 20.34 -4.62 -17.75
N ASP A 6 20.83 -3.67 -16.94
CA ASP A 6 20.78 -3.69 -15.48
C ASP A 6 19.87 -2.57 -14.89
N ALA A 7 19.26 -1.73 -15.74
CA ALA A 7 18.38 -0.65 -15.29
C ALA A 7 17.13 -1.22 -14.60
N THR A 8 17.04 -1.02 -13.28
CA THR A 8 16.03 -1.66 -12.45
C THR A 8 15.07 -0.62 -11.87
N PHE A 9 13.77 -0.94 -11.96
CA PHE A 9 12.68 -0.27 -11.28
C PHE A 9 12.02 -1.26 -10.33
N THR A 10 11.91 -0.92 -9.04
CA THR A 10 11.31 -1.83 -8.03
C THR A 10 10.36 -1.10 -7.11
N TRP A 11 9.26 -1.79 -6.81
CA TRP A 11 8.32 -1.47 -5.73
C TRP A 11 8.52 -2.42 -4.56
N GLU A 12 8.58 -1.90 -3.34
CA GLU A 12 8.54 -2.69 -2.11
C GLU A 12 7.37 -2.23 -1.24
N ASN A 13 6.64 -3.19 -0.68
CA ASN A 13 5.49 -2.93 0.18
C ASN A 13 5.82 -3.32 1.62
N ASN A 14 5.67 -2.37 2.54
CA ASN A 14 5.79 -2.61 3.96
C ASN A 14 4.54 -2.11 4.69
N ILE A 15 3.74 -3.04 5.16
CA ILE A 15 2.48 -2.77 5.84
C ILE A 15 2.68 -3.01 7.34
N THR A 16 2.21 -2.06 8.14
CA THR A 16 2.13 -2.15 9.59
C THR A 16 0.68 -2.09 10.02
N ILE A 17 0.22 -3.07 10.78
CA ILE A 17 -1.16 -3.20 11.24
C ILE A 17 -1.16 -3.18 12.77
N THR A 18 -1.97 -2.32 13.37
CA THR A 18 -2.29 -2.30 14.81
C THR A 18 -3.78 -2.55 14.99
N HIS A 19 -4.29 -2.45 16.22
CA HIS A 19 -5.73 -2.64 16.48
C HIS A 19 -6.63 -1.73 15.63
N ASP A 20 -6.32 -0.45 15.50
CA ASP A 20 -7.22 0.55 14.89
C ASP A 20 -6.63 1.24 13.65
N LYS A 21 -5.41 0.89 13.25
CA LYS A 21 -4.67 1.56 12.18
C LYS A 21 -3.97 0.59 11.27
N VAL A 22 -3.88 0.98 10.01
CA VAL A 22 -3.00 0.36 9.03
C VAL A 22 -2.13 1.45 8.43
N GLN A 23 -0.83 1.21 8.36
CA GLN A 23 0.11 2.05 7.66
C GLN A 23 0.73 1.25 6.52
N TRP A 24 0.61 1.74 5.30
CA TRP A 24 1.23 1.13 4.13
C TRP A 24 2.33 2.04 3.61
N VAL A 25 3.57 1.56 3.67
CA VAL A 25 4.75 2.22 3.12
C VAL A 25 5.08 1.59 1.77
N TYR A 26 4.91 2.37 0.71
CA TYR A 26 5.34 2.04 -0.64
C TYR A 26 6.73 2.65 -0.87
N THR A 27 7.72 1.80 -1.19
CA THR A 27 9.07 2.26 -1.56
C THR A 27 9.29 2.05 -3.04
N GLU A 28 9.61 3.14 -3.72
CA GLU A 28 9.89 3.20 -5.14
C GLU A 28 11.38 3.45 -5.34
N LYS A 29 12.06 2.63 -6.16
CA LYS A 29 13.49 2.80 -6.46
C LYS A 29 13.72 2.85 -7.96
N TYR A 30 14.48 3.85 -8.38
CA TYR A 30 15.01 3.97 -9.74
C TYR A 30 16.54 3.91 -9.70
N THR A 31 17.10 3.13 -10.62
CA THR A 31 18.55 2.97 -10.76
C THR A 31 18.98 3.20 -12.20
N GLU A 32 20.24 3.61 -12.39
CA GLU A 32 20.86 3.76 -13.72
C GLU A 32 20.01 4.64 -14.65
N ASP A 33 19.72 4.16 -15.86
CA ASP A 33 18.94 4.88 -16.87
C ASP A 33 17.52 5.23 -16.38
N ASN A 34 16.91 4.39 -15.54
CA ASN A 34 15.57 4.68 -15.01
C ASN A 34 15.58 5.90 -14.08
N ALA A 35 16.70 6.16 -13.40
CA ALA A 35 16.84 7.36 -12.58
C ALA A 35 16.90 8.63 -13.46
N ILE A 36 17.65 8.59 -14.56
CA ILE A 36 17.72 9.67 -15.54
C ILE A 36 16.34 9.92 -16.15
N ILE A 37 15.65 8.86 -16.59
CA ILE A 37 14.32 8.94 -17.19
C ILE A 37 13.32 9.59 -16.22
N TYR A 38 13.35 9.20 -14.94
CA TYR A 38 12.47 9.79 -13.93
C TYR A 38 12.78 11.27 -13.67
N LYS A 39 14.06 11.65 -13.59
CA LYS A 39 14.47 13.07 -13.50
C LYS A 39 14.01 13.84 -14.75
N GLN A 40 14.19 13.29 -15.94
CA GLN A 40 13.78 13.94 -17.18
C GLN A 40 12.27 14.15 -17.26
N TYR A 41 11.48 13.20 -16.76
CA TYR A 41 10.03 13.38 -16.63
C TYR A 41 9.68 14.56 -15.72
N ILE A 42 10.33 14.68 -14.56
CA ILE A 42 10.07 15.78 -13.62
C ILE A 42 10.44 17.12 -14.27
N ASP A 43 11.64 17.23 -14.83
CA ASP A 43 12.14 18.44 -15.49
C ASP A 43 11.21 18.88 -16.63
N VAL A 44 10.85 17.98 -17.55
CA VAL A 44 10.06 18.32 -18.74
C VAL A 44 8.58 18.49 -18.43
N SER A 45 8.00 17.63 -17.59
CA SER A 45 6.54 17.54 -17.40
C SER A 45 6.02 18.38 -16.23
N LEU A 46 6.88 18.67 -15.25
CA LEU A 46 6.52 19.41 -14.03
C LEU A 46 7.36 20.69 -13.86
N GLY A 47 8.49 20.74 -14.57
CA GLY A 47 9.46 21.81 -14.56
C GLY A 47 9.43 22.72 -15.78
N ASN A 48 10.60 23.24 -16.12
CA ASN A 48 10.83 24.12 -17.27
C ASN A 48 11.62 23.45 -18.41
N GLY A 49 12.09 22.20 -18.24
CA GLY A 49 12.81 21.45 -19.26
C GLY A 49 14.23 21.99 -19.52
N ASP A 50 14.90 22.55 -18.52
CA ASP A 50 16.23 23.15 -18.67
C ASP A 50 17.39 22.16 -18.41
N GLY A 51 17.05 20.89 -18.12
CA GLY A 51 18.02 19.85 -17.80
C GLY A 51 18.50 19.86 -16.35
N PHE A 52 17.86 20.64 -15.47
CA PHE A 52 18.22 20.78 -14.07
C PHE A 52 16.99 20.84 -13.16
N ILE A 53 16.93 19.95 -12.16
CA ILE A 53 15.81 19.91 -11.21
C ILE A 53 16.09 20.74 -9.96
N ASN A 54 15.16 21.62 -9.67
CA ASN A 54 15.14 22.49 -8.50
C ASN A 54 14.14 22.01 -7.46
N ALA A 55 14.26 22.53 -6.23
CA ALA A 55 13.42 22.14 -5.11
C ALA A 55 11.91 22.35 -5.36
N TRP A 56 11.53 23.36 -6.14
CA TRP A 56 10.12 23.61 -6.45
C TRP A 56 9.54 22.57 -7.43
N GLU A 57 10.36 21.99 -8.31
CA GLU A 57 9.95 20.93 -9.25
C GLU A 57 9.73 19.63 -8.50
N ILE A 58 10.59 19.34 -7.52
CA ILE A 58 10.41 18.23 -6.59
C ILE A 58 9.14 18.43 -5.76
N LEU A 59 8.87 19.66 -5.27
CA LEU A 59 7.63 19.94 -4.54
C LEU A 59 6.39 19.72 -5.42
N LYS A 60 6.43 20.09 -6.70
CA LYS A 60 5.34 19.81 -7.64
C LYS A 60 5.18 18.31 -7.88
N ALA A 61 6.27 17.57 -8.05
CA ALA A 61 6.26 16.12 -8.19
C ALA A 61 5.65 15.45 -6.96
N ASP A 62 6.08 15.85 -5.77
CA ASP A 62 5.53 15.40 -4.50
C ASP A 62 4.00 15.60 -4.43
N VAL A 63 3.54 16.84 -4.59
CA VAL A 63 2.12 17.18 -4.47
C VAL A 63 1.30 16.40 -5.50
N LYS A 64 1.78 16.31 -6.75
CA LYS A 64 1.11 15.56 -7.81
C LYS A 64 1.01 14.07 -7.48
N THR A 65 2.11 13.45 -7.08
CA THR A 65 2.14 12.00 -6.80
C THR A 65 1.28 11.66 -5.58
N ARG A 66 1.39 12.41 -4.48
CA ARG A 66 0.52 12.20 -3.30
C ARG A 66 -0.95 12.35 -3.61
N SER A 67 -1.33 13.40 -4.35
CA SER A 67 -2.72 13.63 -4.75
C SER A 67 -3.25 12.51 -5.64
N THR A 68 -2.42 12.03 -6.56
CA THR A 68 -2.76 10.92 -7.46
C THR A 68 -2.97 9.62 -6.69
N LEU A 69 -2.03 9.27 -5.81
CA LEU A 69 -2.12 8.08 -4.95
C LEU A 69 -3.34 8.14 -4.04
N GLN A 70 -3.55 9.26 -3.35
CA GLN A 70 -4.73 9.47 -2.50
C GLN A 70 -6.02 9.30 -3.29
N SER A 71 -6.11 9.91 -4.47
CA SER A 71 -7.30 9.80 -5.34
C SER A 71 -7.53 8.37 -5.83
N SER A 72 -6.45 7.63 -6.11
CA SER A 72 -6.53 6.22 -6.50
C SER A 72 -7.10 5.36 -5.36
N ILE A 73 -6.57 5.52 -4.15
CA ILE A 73 -7.01 4.78 -2.96
C ILE A 73 -8.48 5.08 -2.64
N LEU A 74 -8.90 6.35 -2.76
CA LEU A 74 -10.29 6.73 -2.50
C LEU A 74 -11.28 6.17 -3.54
N LYS A 75 -10.83 5.95 -4.78
CA LYS A 75 -11.63 5.25 -5.80
C LYS A 75 -11.71 3.75 -5.53
N GLN A 76 -10.60 3.19 -5.05
CA GLN A 76 -10.50 1.77 -4.74
C GLN A 76 -9.53 1.55 -3.60
N MET A 77 -10.08 1.15 -2.44
CA MET A 77 -9.30 0.95 -1.23
C MET A 77 -8.32 -0.21 -1.38
N ASP A 78 -7.08 0.03 -0.96
CA ASP A 78 -6.03 -1.00 -0.95
C ASP A 78 -6.16 -1.93 0.26
N VAL A 79 -6.89 -1.52 1.29
CA VAL A 79 -7.09 -2.28 2.53
C VAL A 79 -8.56 -2.61 2.70
N ILE A 80 -8.87 -3.89 2.86
CA ILE A 80 -10.21 -4.40 3.10
C ILE A 80 -10.18 -5.29 4.34
N VAL A 81 -11.03 -4.99 5.31
CA VAL A 81 -11.14 -5.77 6.55
C VAL A 81 -12.50 -6.46 6.57
N ASN A 82 -12.51 -7.77 6.83
CA ASN A 82 -13.74 -8.54 6.94
C ASN A 82 -13.88 -9.09 8.37
N SER A 83 -15.09 -9.02 8.91
CA SER A 83 -15.45 -9.74 10.13
C SER A 83 -15.57 -11.24 9.87
N SER A 84 -15.58 -12.02 10.95
CA SER A 84 -15.67 -13.49 10.93
C SER A 84 -16.95 -14.02 10.30
N ASN A 85 -18.00 -13.19 10.20
CA ASN A 85 -19.25 -13.51 9.49
C ASN A 85 -19.24 -13.06 8.01
N GLY A 86 -18.14 -12.52 7.51
CA GLY A 86 -17.97 -12.07 6.12
C GLY A 86 -18.44 -10.64 5.84
N SER A 87 -18.93 -9.89 6.82
CA SER A 87 -19.28 -8.47 6.63
C SER A 87 -18.03 -7.58 6.51
N LEU A 88 -18.12 -6.54 5.69
CA LEU A 88 -17.06 -5.55 5.53
C LEU A 88 -17.01 -4.63 6.76
N GLN A 89 -15.82 -4.46 7.34
CA GLN A 89 -15.57 -3.46 8.37
C GLN A 89 -15.13 -2.13 7.72
N PRO A 90 -15.63 -0.96 8.18
CA PRO A 90 -15.26 0.33 7.61
C PRO A 90 -13.77 0.64 7.83
N VAL A 91 -13.08 0.96 6.72
CA VAL A 91 -11.70 1.45 6.71
C VAL A 91 -11.66 2.78 5.97
N VAL A 92 -11.06 3.78 6.58
CA VAL A 92 -10.95 5.12 6.01
C VAL A 92 -9.48 5.47 5.77
N LEU A 93 -9.17 6.05 4.60
CA LEU A 93 -7.87 6.66 4.36
C LEU A 93 -7.79 8.00 5.10
N VAL A 94 -6.83 8.14 6.01
CA VAL A 94 -6.60 9.36 6.79
C VAL A 94 -5.79 10.37 5.99
N ASN A 95 -4.63 9.97 5.48
CA ASN A 95 -3.77 10.80 4.64
C ASN A 95 -2.76 9.96 3.85
N VAL A 96 -2.09 10.64 2.91
CA VAL A 96 -0.90 10.14 2.23
C VAL A 96 0.23 11.13 2.45
N THR A 97 1.34 10.65 3.01
CA THR A 97 2.59 11.42 3.14
C THR A 97 3.66 10.84 2.22
N SER A 98 4.75 11.58 2.05
CA SER A 98 5.82 11.21 1.14
C SER A 98 7.17 11.70 1.64
N SER A 99 8.22 11.07 1.11
CA SER A 99 9.60 11.53 1.20
C SER A 99 10.22 11.32 -0.18
N MET A 100 10.53 12.42 -0.86
CA MET A 100 11.17 12.40 -2.17
C MET A 100 12.69 12.35 -2.01
N SER A 101 13.37 11.62 -2.89
CA SER A 101 14.83 11.45 -2.84
C SER A 101 15.56 12.80 -3.00
N PRO A 102 16.57 13.13 -2.17
CA PRO A 102 17.39 14.31 -2.38
C PRO A 102 18.20 14.27 -3.69
N GLU A 103 18.53 13.09 -4.20
CA GLU A 103 19.22 12.81 -5.48
C GLU A 103 18.41 13.29 -6.71
N LEU A 104 17.15 13.67 -6.50
CA LEU A 104 16.35 14.34 -7.52
C LEU A 104 16.85 15.74 -7.84
N LEU A 105 17.53 16.42 -6.92
CA LEU A 105 18.06 17.76 -7.17
C LEU A 105 19.19 17.74 -8.19
N GLY A 106 19.35 18.83 -8.92
CA GLY A 106 20.48 19.02 -9.81
C GLY A 106 20.28 18.47 -11.23
N PRO A 107 21.39 18.27 -11.97
CA PRO A 107 21.34 17.88 -13.37
C PRO A 107 20.58 16.56 -13.60
N VAL A 108 19.77 16.54 -14.67
CA VAL A 108 18.95 15.37 -15.04
C VAL A 108 19.79 14.14 -15.40
N MET A 109 20.97 14.34 -15.98
CA MET A 109 21.84 13.26 -16.48
C MET A 109 22.64 12.52 -15.37
N GLN A 110 22.31 12.73 -14.10
CA GLN A 110 22.93 12.03 -12.98
C GLN A 110 22.24 10.68 -12.74
N MET A 111 23.06 9.64 -12.57
CA MET A 111 22.61 8.25 -12.36
C MET A 111 22.50 7.86 -10.88
N GLU A 112 22.41 8.84 -9.99
CA GLU A 112 22.25 8.57 -8.55
C GLU A 112 20.92 7.83 -8.33
N MET A 113 20.95 6.85 -7.41
CA MET A 113 19.75 6.08 -7.09
C MET A 113 18.69 7.02 -6.51
N ILE A 114 17.51 6.99 -7.09
CA ILE A 114 16.36 7.75 -6.58
C ILE A 114 15.51 6.78 -5.77
N LYS A 115 15.27 7.11 -4.52
CA LYS A 115 14.40 6.37 -3.61
C LYS A 115 13.31 7.28 -3.08
N ASN A 116 12.09 7.11 -3.59
CA ASN A 116 10.93 7.79 -3.06
C ASN A 116 10.15 6.86 -2.13
N ILE A 117 9.58 7.43 -1.07
CA ILE A 117 8.77 6.70 -0.11
C ILE A 117 7.41 7.38 -0.02
N TYR A 118 6.34 6.61 -0.14
CA TYR A 118 4.97 7.06 0.03
C TYR A 118 4.34 6.29 1.18
N THR A 119 3.65 6.97 2.08
CA THR A 119 3.01 6.34 3.25
C THR A 119 1.52 6.67 3.25
N ALA A 120 0.69 5.66 3.03
CA ALA A 120 -0.76 5.76 3.19
C ALA A 120 -1.12 5.33 4.62
N ASN A 121 -1.84 6.19 5.33
CA ASN A 121 -2.29 5.92 6.70
C ASN A 121 -3.81 5.72 6.69
N TYR A 122 -4.24 4.59 7.22
CA TYR A 122 -5.63 4.18 7.30
C TYR A 122 -6.06 4.06 8.76
N HIS A 123 -7.34 4.32 9.01
CA HIS A 123 -7.99 4.08 10.28
C HIS A 123 -9.15 3.10 10.09
N MET A 124 -9.25 2.14 10.99
CA MET A 124 -10.36 1.20 11.07
C MET A 124 -11.34 1.73 12.11
N GLU A 125 -12.58 2.03 11.71
CA GLU A 125 -13.57 2.59 12.64
C GLU A 125 -13.91 1.59 13.75
N ASN A 126 -13.91 0.30 13.39
CA ASN A 126 -13.99 -0.81 14.33
C ASN A 126 -12.58 -1.40 14.48
N PRO A 127 -11.96 -1.32 15.68
CA PRO A 127 -10.67 -1.93 15.91
C PRO A 127 -10.72 -3.45 15.71
N LEU A 128 -9.61 -4.02 15.24
CA LEU A 128 -9.41 -5.45 15.10
C LEU A 128 -9.56 -6.14 16.47
N GLY A 129 -10.46 -7.12 16.49
CA GLY A 129 -10.81 -7.90 17.67
C GLY A 129 -11.24 -9.31 17.30
N SER A 130 -11.80 -10.03 18.28
CA SER A 130 -12.22 -11.43 18.11
C SER A 130 -13.25 -11.67 16.99
N ASP A 131 -13.95 -10.62 16.59
CA ASP A 131 -14.92 -10.61 15.50
C ASP A 131 -14.30 -10.30 14.13
N THR A 132 -13.02 -9.98 14.04
CA THR A 132 -12.30 -9.83 12.78
C THR A 132 -11.85 -11.20 12.26
N GLY A 133 -12.19 -11.52 11.00
CA GLY A 133 -11.85 -12.79 10.37
C GLY A 133 -10.69 -12.71 9.38
N SER A 134 -10.50 -11.59 8.69
CA SER A 134 -9.40 -11.42 7.75
C SER A 134 -9.10 -9.96 7.40
N ILE A 135 -7.88 -9.73 6.94
CA ILE A 135 -7.49 -8.51 6.24
C ILE A 135 -6.98 -8.85 4.84
N SER A 136 -7.47 -8.12 3.84
CA SER A 136 -7.00 -8.19 2.46
C SER A 136 -6.28 -6.90 2.08
N LEU A 137 -5.19 -7.06 1.34
CA LEU A 137 -4.30 -6.03 0.84
C LEU A 137 -4.28 -6.13 -0.68
N ILE A 138 -4.49 -5.01 -1.38
CA ILE A 138 -4.48 -4.91 -2.83
C ILE A 138 -3.31 -4.04 -3.24
N GLY A 139 -2.31 -4.65 -3.85
CA GLY A 139 -1.09 -4.01 -4.36
C GLY A 139 -0.74 -4.44 -5.78
N GLU A 140 0.51 -4.23 -6.15
CA GLU A 140 1.06 -4.63 -7.44
C GLU A 140 1.43 -6.11 -7.40
N GLY A 141 1.02 -6.86 -8.42
CA GLY A 141 1.36 -8.26 -8.53
C GLY A 141 2.88 -8.49 -8.61
N SER A 142 3.35 -9.61 -8.09
CA SER A 142 4.77 -10.00 -8.14
C SER A 142 5.74 -9.02 -7.45
N THR A 143 5.26 -8.17 -6.55
CA THR A 143 6.11 -7.25 -5.78
C THR A 143 6.39 -7.74 -4.37
N PRO A 144 7.58 -7.46 -3.80
CA PRO A 144 7.90 -7.76 -2.41
C PRO A 144 6.87 -7.20 -1.42
N LEU A 145 6.52 -8.04 -0.44
CA LEU A 145 5.50 -7.77 0.57
C LEU A 145 6.01 -8.16 1.97
N ILE A 146 5.96 -7.19 2.89
CA ILE A 146 6.18 -7.40 4.31
C ILE A 146 4.94 -6.88 5.06
N ILE A 147 4.35 -7.72 5.90
CA ILE A 147 3.24 -7.36 6.77
C ILE A 147 3.70 -7.54 8.22
N ASN A 148 3.65 -6.47 9.00
CA ASN A 148 3.95 -6.48 10.43
C ASN A 148 2.65 -6.20 11.20
N MET A 149 2.16 -7.16 11.95
CA MET A 149 0.97 -7.06 12.78
C MET A 149 1.40 -6.92 14.24
N TYR A 150 1.32 -5.72 14.81
CA TYR A 150 1.65 -5.45 16.22
C TYR A 150 0.39 -5.52 17.08
N ILE A 151 -0.08 -6.74 17.29
CA ILE A 151 -1.29 -7.05 18.03
C ILE A 151 -0.97 -8.23 18.95
N ARG A 152 -1.19 -8.05 20.25
CA ARG A 152 -0.91 -9.10 21.24
C ARG A 152 -1.94 -10.23 21.13
N GLY A 153 -1.47 -11.47 21.19
CA GLY A 153 -2.33 -12.65 21.15
C GLY A 153 -3.00 -12.87 19.79
N ILE A 154 -2.41 -12.39 18.70
CA ILE A 154 -2.83 -12.71 17.34
C ILE A 154 -2.08 -13.93 16.82
N SER A 155 -2.80 -14.83 16.17
CA SER A 155 -2.23 -15.97 15.48
C SER A 155 -2.73 -16.02 14.04
N VAL A 156 -1.82 -16.26 13.09
CA VAL A 156 -2.15 -16.34 11.67
C VAL A 156 -2.55 -17.77 11.33
N ASP A 157 -3.78 -17.93 10.84
CA ASP A 157 -4.32 -19.23 10.43
C ASP A 157 -3.83 -19.64 9.04
N SER A 158 -3.89 -18.69 8.10
CA SER A 158 -3.49 -18.91 6.72
C SER A 158 -3.30 -17.61 5.97
N THR A 159 -2.61 -17.70 4.84
CA THR A 159 -2.42 -16.60 3.89
C THR A 159 -2.79 -17.07 2.49
N VAL A 160 -3.44 -16.21 1.72
CA VAL A 160 -3.79 -16.43 0.31
C VAL A 160 -3.21 -15.28 -0.53
N GLY A 161 -2.69 -15.60 -1.73
CA GLY A 161 -2.16 -14.61 -2.66
C GLY A 161 -0.80 -14.02 -2.28
N ILE A 162 -0.04 -14.73 -1.45
CA ILE A 162 1.36 -14.41 -1.10
C ILE A 162 2.25 -15.57 -1.54
N ASP A 163 3.14 -15.31 -2.50
CA ASP A 163 4.15 -16.26 -2.98
C ASP A 163 5.36 -16.28 -2.04
N ASN A 164 5.99 -17.46 -1.90
CA ASN A 164 7.17 -17.69 -1.05
C ASN A 164 6.96 -17.21 0.39
N VAL A 165 5.74 -17.43 0.92
CA VAL A 165 5.35 -16.95 2.24
C VAL A 165 6.19 -17.58 3.34
N SER A 166 6.55 -16.76 4.32
CA SER A 166 6.95 -17.24 5.63
C SER A 166 6.46 -16.31 6.71
N VAL A 167 6.10 -16.94 7.83
CA VAL A 167 5.48 -16.29 8.98
C VAL A 167 6.40 -16.46 10.17
N THR A 168 6.61 -15.39 10.91
CA THR A 168 7.36 -15.38 12.16
C THR A 168 6.52 -14.69 13.21
N SER A 169 6.28 -15.36 14.32
CA SER A 169 5.39 -14.88 15.38
C SER A 169 6.15 -14.76 16.70
N SER A 170 5.85 -13.72 17.46
CA SER A 170 6.21 -13.53 18.87
C SER A 170 4.95 -13.16 19.66
N GLU A 171 5.06 -13.01 20.98
CA GLU A 171 3.91 -12.63 21.82
C GLU A 171 3.30 -11.26 21.45
N GLU A 172 4.12 -10.35 20.90
CA GLU A 172 3.74 -8.96 20.64
C GLU A 172 3.53 -8.65 19.14
N MET A 173 4.04 -9.51 18.24
CA MET A 173 3.95 -9.25 16.81
C MET A 173 3.94 -10.53 15.97
N VAL A 174 3.25 -10.44 14.84
CA VAL A 174 3.38 -11.40 13.74
C VAL A 174 3.94 -10.69 12.51
N LYS A 175 4.96 -11.29 11.90
CA LYS A 175 5.58 -10.81 10.67
C LYS A 175 5.37 -11.83 9.57
N ILE A 176 4.78 -11.39 8.47
CA ILE A 176 4.59 -12.18 7.25
C ILE A 176 5.48 -11.55 6.18
N TYR A 177 6.29 -12.36 5.51
CA TYR A 177 7.10 -11.93 4.37
C TYR A 177 6.88 -12.85 3.18
N GLY A 178 6.98 -12.27 1.99
CA GLY A 178 6.83 -12.97 0.71
C GLY A 178 6.73 -11.94 -0.41
N ASN A 179 6.09 -12.32 -1.50
CA ASN A 179 5.72 -11.42 -2.59
C ASN A 179 4.21 -11.49 -2.79
N PHE A 180 3.58 -10.41 -3.25
CA PHE A 180 2.26 -10.54 -3.85
C PHE A 180 2.33 -11.54 -4.99
N ASP A 181 1.31 -12.39 -5.11
CA ASP A 181 1.14 -13.23 -6.29
C ASP A 181 0.90 -12.35 -7.55
N TYR A 182 0.73 -12.98 -8.72
CA TYR A 182 0.50 -12.25 -9.96
C TYR A 182 -0.82 -11.44 -9.98
N THR A 183 -1.76 -11.68 -9.06
CA THR A 183 -3.04 -10.97 -8.97
C THR A 183 -2.91 -9.65 -8.23
N GLY A 184 -1.90 -9.52 -7.37
CA GLY A 184 -1.71 -8.34 -6.53
C GLY A 184 -2.63 -8.30 -5.30
N LYS A 185 -3.39 -9.36 -5.00
CA LYS A 185 -4.26 -9.42 -3.82
C LYS A 185 -3.71 -10.43 -2.81
N ALA A 186 -3.39 -9.97 -1.61
CA ALA A 186 -3.00 -10.81 -0.49
C ALA A 186 -4.09 -10.78 0.59
N THR A 187 -4.48 -11.94 1.12
CA THR A 187 -5.42 -12.04 2.25
C THR A 187 -4.78 -12.81 3.39
N VAL A 188 -4.83 -12.25 4.60
CA VAL A 188 -4.37 -12.87 5.84
C VAL A 188 -5.58 -13.20 6.68
N PHE A 189 -5.75 -14.49 6.99
CA PHE A 189 -6.74 -15.00 7.94
C PHE A 189 -6.05 -15.21 9.29
N PHE A 190 -6.67 -14.72 10.35
CA PHE A 190 -6.10 -14.75 11.69
C PHE A 190 -7.21 -14.80 12.74
N HIS A 191 -6.83 -15.19 13.94
CA HIS A 191 -7.69 -15.13 15.11
C HIS A 191 -6.95 -14.54 16.32
N PHE A 192 -7.73 -14.16 17.31
CA PHE A 192 -7.25 -13.74 18.62
C PHE A 192 -7.28 -14.93 19.58
N ASP A 193 -6.15 -15.23 20.20
CA ASP A 193 -6.05 -16.23 21.24
C ASP A 193 -6.95 -15.85 22.42
N LYS A 194 -7.72 -16.82 22.91
CA LYS A 194 -8.72 -16.65 23.98
C LYS A 194 -8.15 -16.28 25.37
N SER A 195 -6.87 -15.93 25.46
CA SER A 195 -6.16 -15.66 26.73
C SER A 195 -5.84 -14.18 26.98
N THR A 196 -6.29 -13.26 26.13
CA THR A 196 -6.10 -11.81 26.34
C THR A 196 -7.39 -11.06 26.66
N ASP A 197 -8.34 -11.73 27.31
CA ASP A 197 -9.37 -11.05 28.09
C ASP A 197 -8.75 -10.56 29.41
N TYR A 198 -8.16 -9.37 29.40
CA TYR A 198 -7.80 -8.66 30.64
C TYR A 198 -8.46 -7.27 30.66
N ILE A 199 -9.64 -7.26 31.32
CA ILE A 199 -10.32 -6.17 32.05
C ILE A 199 -11.00 -5.07 31.22
N ASN A 200 -12.26 -5.34 30.85
CA ASN A 200 -13.35 -4.37 30.98
C ASN A 200 -14.29 -4.83 32.11
N THR A 201 -13.92 -4.56 33.36
CA THR A 201 -14.91 -4.36 34.45
C THR A 201 -14.81 -2.87 34.77
N VAL A 202 -15.88 -2.08 34.67
CA VAL A 202 -17.09 -2.16 35.51
C VAL A 202 -18.29 -1.48 34.79
N ASN A 203 -19.40 -2.22 34.72
CA ASN A 203 -20.83 -1.84 34.69
C ASN A 203 -21.34 -0.93 33.54
N GLU A 204 -22.52 -1.13 32.96
CA GLU A 204 -23.77 -1.56 33.58
C GLU A 204 -24.78 -2.03 32.51
N LEU A 205 -25.62 -2.98 32.92
CA LEU A 205 -26.71 -3.59 32.15
C LEU A 205 -27.74 -2.57 31.67
N SER A 206 -28.22 -2.70 30.43
CA SER A 206 -29.67 -2.79 30.18
C SER A 206 -30.00 -3.19 28.73
N GLU A 207 -31.05 -4.00 28.66
CA GLU A 207 -31.66 -4.68 27.53
C GLU A 207 -32.15 -3.72 26.43
N MET A 208 -32.13 -4.16 25.16
CA MET A 208 -33.32 -4.65 24.42
C MET A 208 -33.10 -4.62 22.88
N ASN A 209 -33.54 -5.71 22.25
CA ASN A 209 -33.94 -5.93 20.86
C ASN A 209 -33.92 -4.75 19.86
N VAL A 210 -33.54 -5.02 18.60
CA VAL A 210 -34.46 -5.09 17.44
C VAL A 210 -33.75 -5.67 16.20
N THR A 211 -34.40 -6.67 15.60
CA THR A 211 -34.23 -7.28 14.28
C THR A 211 -34.33 -6.30 13.10
N SER A 212 -33.53 -6.48 12.03
CA SER A 212 -34.01 -6.39 10.64
C SER A 212 -33.05 -7.02 9.63
N GLU A 213 -33.63 -7.40 8.50
CA GLU A 213 -33.16 -8.35 7.49
C GLU A 213 -32.09 -7.84 6.52
N VAL A 214 -31.41 -8.84 5.98
CA VAL A 214 -30.42 -8.84 4.89
C VAL A 214 -31.08 -8.49 3.55
N SER A 215 -30.39 -7.71 2.72
CA SER A 215 -30.53 -7.79 1.26
C SER A 215 -29.15 -7.77 0.60
N ILE A 216 -28.91 -8.81 -0.19
CA ILE A 216 -27.66 -9.13 -0.90
C ILE A 216 -27.74 -8.52 -2.29
N LEU A 217 -26.68 -7.84 -2.74
CA LEU A 217 -26.30 -7.79 -4.16
C LEU A 217 -24.78 -7.89 -4.27
N ASN A 218 -24.33 -9.04 -4.76
CA ASN A 218 -22.97 -9.31 -5.23
C ASN A 218 -22.78 -8.75 -6.64
N GLU A 219 -21.67 -8.07 -6.90
CA GLU A 219 -20.98 -8.12 -8.20
C GLU A 219 -19.46 -8.06 -7.96
N GLU A 220 -18.79 -9.20 -8.12
CA GLU A 220 -17.32 -9.27 -8.21
C GLU A 220 -16.89 -8.89 -9.63
N SER A 221 -16.14 -7.79 -9.76
CA SER A 221 -15.43 -7.49 -11.00
C SER A 221 -13.97 -7.93 -10.88
N ASN A 222 -13.59 -8.94 -11.68
CA ASN A 222 -12.21 -9.34 -11.87
C ASN A 222 -11.49 -8.27 -12.69
N GLN A 223 -10.86 -7.31 -12.00
CA GLN A 223 -9.95 -6.34 -12.61
C GLN A 223 -8.50 -6.68 -12.24
N LYS A 224 -7.63 -6.67 -13.23
CA LYS A 224 -6.19 -6.88 -13.09
C LYS A 224 -5.59 -5.61 -12.45
N PHE A 225 -4.92 -5.75 -11.31
CA PHE A 225 -4.38 -4.64 -10.52
C PHE A 225 -2.94 -4.32 -10.92
N SER A 226 -2.68 -3.03 -11.13
CA SER A 226 -1.36 -2.44 -11.36
C SER A 226 -1.29 -1.14 -10.56
N LEU A 227 -0.48 -1.10 -9.49
CA LEU A 227 -0.04 0.13 -8.83
C LEU A 227 0.85 0.98 -9.74
N ALA A 228 1.56 0.36 -10.70
CA ALA A 228 2.29 1.10 -11.73
C ALA A 228 1.32 2.05 -12.47
N ASP A 229 0.12 1.61 -12.84
CA ASP A 229 -0.90 2.47 -13.48
C ASP A 229 -1.51 3.52 -12.53
N ARG A 230 -1.35 3.34 -11.21
CA ARG A 230 -1.94 4.20 -10.16
C ARG A 230 -0.98 5.29 -9.67
N ILE A 231 0.32 5.04 -9.72
CA ILE A 231 1.36 5.97 -9.24
C ILE A 231 2.28 6.44 -10.37
N ILE A 232 2.38 5.71 -11.47
CA ILE A 232 3.35 5.95 -12.56
C ILE A 232 2.69 5.96 -13.96
N PHE A 233 2.69 7.12 -14.61
CA PHE A 233 2.32 7.29 -16.03
C PHE A 233 3.44 6.87 -17.01
N PHE A 234 4.25 5.86 -16.71
CA PHE A 234 5.17 5.29 -17.71
C PHE A 234 4.45 4.21 -18.49
N LEU A 235 3.72 4.63 -19.53
CA LEU A 235 3.71 4.06 -20.89
C LEU A 235 2.63 4.74 -21.75
N ASP A 236 2.78 6.03 -22.03
CA ASP A 236 2.33 6.61 -23.32
C ASP A 236 3.56 7.12 -24.12
N LEU A 237 4.69 6.42 -23.97
CA LEU A 237 5.94 6.64 -24.72
C LEU A 237 5.81 6.34 -26.22
N HIS A 238 4.65 5.88 -26.71
CA HIS A 238 4.38 5.78 -28.14
C HIS A 238 4.01 7.11 -28.82
N LYS A 239 3.89 8.23 -28.07
CA LYS A 239 3.56 9.54 -28.65
C LYS A 239 4.66 10.58 -28.60
N CYS A 240 5.82 10.30 -28.01
CA CYS A 240 6.97 11.19 -28.13
C CYS A 240 7.78 10.85 -29.39
N LYS A 241 7.22 11.18 -30.57
CA LYS A 241 8.03 11.38 -31.78
C LYS A 241 8.81 12.68 -31.58
N ILE A 242 10.05 12.56 -31.15
CA ILE A 242 11.02 13.64 -31.33
C ILE A 242 11.41 13.60 -32.81
N THR A 243 10.80 14.46 -33.60
CA THR A 243 11.35 14.93 -34.90
C THR A 243 12.42 15.97 -34.64
#